data_AF-A0A5C8T0A4-F1
#
_entry.id   AF-A0A5C8T0A4-F1
#
_cell.length_a   1.000
_cell.length_b   1.000
_cell.length_c   1.000
_cell.angle_alpha   90.00
_cell.angle_beta   90.00
_cell.angle_gamma   90.00
#
_symmetry.space_group_name_H-M   'P 1'
#
loop_
_entity.id
_entity.type
_entity.pdbx_description
1 polymer ?
#
loop_
_entity_poly.entity_id
_entity_poly.type
_entity_poly.pdbx_seq_one_letter_code
_entity_poly.pdbx_strand_id
1 'polypeptide(L)' 'FVAVLARAAVAVGVAGVFIETHPDPDRAPSDGPNMVALRDMPALLSELLAFDRLAKARA' A
#
# COMPACT_ATOMS: atom_id res chain seq x y z
N PHE A 1 -7.40 -1.16 -6.59
CA PHE A 1 -8.05 -0.31 -5.57
C PHE A 1 -7.09 0.04 -4.43
N VAL A 2 -6.41 -0.96 -3.82
CA VAL A 2 -5.46 -0.77 -2.70
C VAL A 2 -4.48 0.38 -2.88
N ALA A 3 -3.74 0.43 -3.99
CA ALA A 3 -2.72 1.47 -4.23
C ALA A 3 -3.29 2.90 -4.20
N VAL A 4 -4.49 3.12 -4.74
CA VAL A 4 -5.11 4.45 -4.77
C VAL A 4 -5.46 4.92 -3.36
N LEU A 5 -6.10 4.04 -2.57
CA LEU A 5 -6.46 4.36 -1.18
C LEU A 5 -5.24 4.50 -0.28
N ALA A 6 -4.23 3.66 -0.45
CA ALA A 6 -2.99 3.74 0.33
C ALA A 6 -2.27 5.08 0.08
N ARG A 7 -2.19 5.54 -1.17
CA ARG A 7 -1.67 6.88 -1.49
C ARG A 7 -2.49 7.99 -0.84
N ALA A 8 -3.82 7.91 -0.91
CA ALA A 8 -4.69 8.90 -0.29
C ALA A 8 -4.48 8.95 1.24
N ALA A 9 -4.42 7.80 1.91
CA ALA A 9 -4.20 7.72 3.35
C ALA A 9 -2.85 8.33 3.75
N VAL A 10 -1.77 7.94 3.07
CA VAL A 10 -0.43 8.45 3.37
C VAL A 10 -0.31 9.95 3.06
N ALA A 11 -0.95 10.45 2.00
CA ALA A 11 -0.99 11.87 1.67
C ALA A 11 -1.71 12.73 2.74
N VAL A 12 -2.65 12.14 3.49
CA VAL A 12 -3.32 12.79 4.63
C VAL A 12 -2.42 12.85 5.88
N GLY A 13 -1.33 12.06 5.92
CA GLY A 13 -0.36 12.08 7.02
C GLY A 13 -0.61 11.04 8.11
N VAL A 14 -1.20 9.90 7.77
CA VAL A 14 -1.35 8.79 8.74
C VAL A 14 0.01 8.26 9.21
N ALA A 15 0.05 7.65 10.40
CA ALA A 15 1.27 7.07 10.94
C ALA A 15 1.72 5.80 10.19
N GLY A 16 0.79 5.08 9.57
CA GLY A 16 1.08 3.87 8.80
C GLY A 16 -0.15 3.30 8.11
N VAL A 17 0.09 2.29 7.27
CA VAL A 17 -0.94 1.50 6.57
C VAL A 17 -0.69 0.02 6.78
N PHE A 18 -1.75 -0.77 6.82
CA PHE A 18 -1.71 -2.23 6.81
C PHE A 18 -2.16 -2.71 5.43
N ILE A 19 -1.41 -3.62 4.81
CA ILE A 19 -1.66 -4.11 3.45
C ILE A 19 -1.51 -5.63 3.47
N GLU A 20 -2.56 -6.34 3.05
CA GLU A 20 -2.50 -7.78 2.83
C GLU A 20 -1.83 -8.10 1.50
N THR A 21 -1.05 -9.17 1.46
CA THR A 21 -0.31 -9.57 0.28
C THR A 21 -0.22 -11.09 0.16
N HIS A 22 -0.08 -11.58 -1.07
CA HIS A 22 0.14 -13.00 -1.35
C HIS A 22 1.03 -13.18 -2.59
N PRO A 23 1.86 -14.24 -2.67
CA PRO A 23 2.60 -14.56 -3.89
C PRO A 23 1.71 -14.78 -5.11
N ASP A 24 0.50 -15.31 -4.88
CA ASP A 24 -0.51 -15.63 -5.89
C ASP A 24 -1.93 -15.32 -5.36
N PRO A 25 -2.39 -14.06 -5.41
CA PRO A 25 -3.67 -13.65 -4.84
C PRO A 25 -4.88 -14.46 -5.33
N ASP A 26 -4.84 -14.95 -6.58
CA ASP A 26 -5.91 -15.75 -7.17
C ASP A 26 -6.06 -17.14 -6.51
N ARG A 27 -5.05 -17.57 -5.75
CA ARG A 27 -5.04 -18.85 -5.00
C ARG A 27 -4.96 -18.64 -3.49
N ALA A 28 -5.18 -17.41 -3.00
CA ALA A 28 -5.23 -17.15 -1.57
C ALA A 28 -6.43 -17.87 -0.92
N PRO A 29 -6.29 -18.47 0.27
CA PRO A 29 -7.37 -19.18 0.96
C PRO A 29 -8.47 -18.24 1.50
N SER A 30 -8.18 -16.94 1.57
CA SER A 30 -9.10 -15.86 1.92
C SER A 30 -8.66 -14.57 1.22
N ASP A 31 -9.61 -13.67 0.94
CA ASP A 31 -9.39 -12.26 0.57
C ASP A 31 -8.47 -11.97 -0.64
N GLY A 32 -8.25 -12.96 -1.52
CA GLY A 32 -7.42 -12.81 -2.72
C GLY A 32 -7.63 -11.52 -3.52
N PRO A 33 -8.88 -11.14 -3.88
CA PRO A 33 -9.16 -9.90 -4.61
C PRO A 33 -8.76 -8.60 -3.89
N ASN A 34 -8.55 -8.63 -2.57
CA ASN A 34 -8.11 -7.50 -1.75
C ASN A 34 -6.59 -7.45 -1.55
N MET A 35 -5.88 -8.54 -1.83
CA MET A 35 -4.43 -8.65 -1.62
C MET A 35 -3.63 -8.02 -2.77
N VAL A 36 -2.51 -7.40 -2.43
CA VAL A 36 -1.50 -6.98 -3.41
C VAL A 36 -0.60 -8.17 -3.73
N ALA A 37 -0.31 -8.42 -5.02
CA ALA A 37 0.66 -9.46 -5.37
C ALA A 37 2.03 -9.12 -4.78
N LEU A 38 2.67 -10.08 -4.10
CA LEU A 38 3.89 -9.83 -3.32
C LEU A 38 5.03 -9.22 -4.16
N ARG A 39 5.12 -9.60 -5.44
CA ARG A 39 6.10 -9.06 -6.39
C ARG A 39 5.95 -7.55 -6.64
N ASP A 40 4.76 -6.99 -6.46
CA ASP A 40 4.44 -5.58 -6.72
C ASP A 40 4.65 -4.70 -5.47
N MET A 41 4.84 -5.30 -4.29
CA MET A 41 5.05 -4.58 -3.03
C MET A 41 6.24 -3.61 -3.04
N PRO A 42 7.42 -3.94 -3.59
CA PRO A 42 8.55 -3.00 -3.59
C PRO A 42 8.25 -1.68 -4.32
N ALA A 43 7.55 -1.74 -5.45
CA ALA A 43 7.15 -0.56 -6.21
C ALA A 43 6.11 0.26 -5.44
N LEU A 44 5.09 -0.42 -4.88
CA LEU A 44 4.06 0.24 -4.07
C LEU A 44 4.67 0.94 -2.84
N LEU A 45 5.52 0.26 -2.07
CA LEU A 45 6.15 0.83 -0.87
C LEU A 45 7.04 2.03 -1.21
N SER A 46 7.78 1.97 -2.33
CA SER A 46 8.60 3.08 -2.79
C SER A 46 7.76 4.33 -3.10
N GLU A 47 6.60 4.14 -3.74
CA GLU A 47 5.65 5.22 -4.01
C GLU A 47 5.06 5.78 -2.71
N LEU A 48 4.57 4.91 -1.81
CA LEU A 48 3.99 5.34 -0.54
C LEU A 48 5.00 6.10 0.34
N LEU A 49 6.26 5.67 0.40
CA LEU A 49 7.31 6.39 1.13
C LEU A 49 7.57 7.79 0.55
N ALA A 50 7.42 7.98 -0.76
CA ALA A 50 7.55 9.30 -1.37
C ALA A 50 6.42 10.23 -0.93
N PHE A 51 5.17 9.75 -0.93
CA PHE A 51 4.03 10.50 -0.40
C PHE A 51 4.17 10.80 1.10
N ASP A 52 4.64 9.82 1.90
CA ASP A 52 4.79 9.97 3.36
C ASP A 52 5.76 11.09 3.71
N ARG A 53 6.93 11.09 3.07
CA ARG A 53 7.95 12.13 3.26
C ARG A 53 7.41 13.50 2.87
N LEU A 54 6.68 13.58 1.76
CA LEU A 54 6.10 14.85 1.30
C LEU A 54 5.05 15.39 2.29
N ALA A 55 4.14 14.53 2.75
CA ALA A 55 3.08 14.91 3.70
C ALA A 55 3.68 15.37 5.03
N LYS A 56 4.67 14.64 5.55
CA LYS A 56 5.31 14.95 6.85
C LYS A 56 6.31 16.10 6.81
N ALA A 57 6.85 16.46 5.66
CA ALA A 57 7.76 17.61 5.53
C ALA A 57 7.08 18.98 5.77
N ARG A 58 5.73 19.03 5.78
CA ARG A 58 4.94 20.24 5.98
C ARG A 58 4.12 20.24 7.28
N ALA A 59 4.31 19.22 8.11
CA ALA A 59 3.61 19.06 9.39
C ALA A 59 4.35 19.75 10.53
#